data_AF-A0A963QM78-F1
#
_entry.id   AF-A0A963QM78-F1
#
_cell.length_a   1.000
_cell.length_b   1.000
_cell.length_c   1.000
_cell.angle_alpha   90.00
_cell.angle_beta   90.00
_cell.angle_gamma   90.00
#
_symmetry.space_group_name_H-M   'P 1'
#
loop_
_entity.id
_entity.type
_entity.pdbx_description
1 polymer ?
#
loop_
_entity_poly.entity_id
_entity_poly.type
_entity_poly.pdbx_seq_one_letter_code
_entity_poly.pdbx_strand_id
1 'polypeptide(L)'
;MILKASQRSGAAQLGQHLLKTEENEHVEVHEVRGFMSENVMGAMKEAQAMAKGTRCKQYLFSVSLNPPETENVAIEVFEGA
;
A
#
# COMPACT_ATOMS: atom_id res chain seq x y z
N MET A 1 -12.94 12.15 -8.01
CA MET A 1 -11.81 11.36 -7.49
C MET A 1 -11.85 11.41 -5.98
N ILE A 2 -11.64 10.28 -5.31
CA ILE A 2 -11.56 10.20 -3.85
C ILE A 2 -10.12 9.84 -3.47
N LEU A 3 -9.48 10.72 -2.69
CA LEU A 3 -8.20 10.44 -2.04
C LEU A 3 -8.45 10.13 -0.56
N LYS A 4 -8.11 8.92 -0.12
CA LYS A 4 -8.24 8.52 1.28
C LYS A 4 -6.89 8.14 1.85
N ALA A 5 -6.38 8.99 2.74
CA ALA A 5 -5.10 8.79 3.41
C ALA A 5 -5.28 8.39 4.89
N SER A 6 -4.36 7.60 5.43
CA SER A 6 -4.30 7.32 6.86
C SER A 6 -2.88 7.00 7.33
N GLN A 7 -2.55 7.47 8.53
CA GLN A 7 -1.43 6.94 9.32
C GLN A 7 -1.90 5.70 10.10
N ARG A 8 -1.11 4.64 10.12
CA ARG A 8 -1.56 3.37 10.68
C ARG A 8 -0.44 2.49 11.19
N SER A 9 -0.84 1.55 12.04
CA SER A 9 -0.08 0.35 12.36
C SER A 9 -0.58 -0.81 11.50
N GLY A 10 -0.19 -2.04 11.83
CA GLY A 10 -0.78 -3.24 11.22
C GLY A 10 -0.33 -3.50 9.78
N ALA A 11 0.99 -3.44 9.54
CA ALA A 11 1.58 -3.65 8.21
C ALA A 11 1.16 -4.97 7.55
N ALA A 12 1.21 -6.08 8.29
CA ALA A 12 0.82 -7.38 7.77
C ALA A 12 -0.64 -7.43 7.32
N GLN A 13 -1.56 -6.84 8.10
CA GLN A 13 -2.97 -6.78 7.75
C GLN A 13 -3.22 -5.93 6.50
N LEU A 14 -2.52 -4.79 6.38
CA LEU A 14 -2.60 -3.96 5.18
C LEU A 14 -2.08 -4.71 3.95
N GLY A 15 -0.89 -5.31 4.04
CA GLY A 15 -0.33 -6.08 2.92
C GLY A 15 -1.24 -7.21 2.46
N GLN A 16 -1.84 -7.96 3.39
CA GLN A 16 -2.82 -8.99 3.07
C GLN A 16 -4.06 -8.42 2.40
N HIS A 17 -4.58 -7.28 2.88
CA HIS A 17 -5.76 -6.65 2.31
C HIS A 17 -5.52 -6.19 0.85
N LEU A 18 -4.36 -5.58 0.58
CA LEU A 18 -4.00 -5.13 -0.77
C LEU A 18 -3.86 -6.31 -1.75
N LEU A 19 -3.34 -7.44 -1.29
CA LEU A 19 -3.09 -8.61 -2.13
C LEU A 19 -4.26 -9.62 -2.17
N LYS A 20 -5.43 -9.25 -1.64
CA LYS A 20 -6.55 -10.18 -1.49
C LYS A 20 -7.31 -10.39 -2.81
N THR A 21 -6.80 -11.26 -3.66
CA THR A 21 -7.38 -11.58 -4.99
C THR A 21 -8.75 -12.28 -4.93
N GLU A 22 -9.19 -12.77 -3.77
CA GLU A 22 -10.53 -13.35 -3.60
C GLU A 22 -11.62 -12.27 -3.52
N GLU A 23 -11.27 -11.06 -3.06
CA GLU A 23 -12.20 -9.93 -2.94
C GLU A 23 -11.94 -8.84 -4.00
N ASN A 24 -10.70 -8.74 -4.49
CA ASN A 24 -10.35 -7.84 -5.58
C ASN A 24 -10.48 -8.58 -6.92
N GLU A 25 -11.22 -8.01 -7.87
CA GLU A 25 -11.36 -8.57 -9.23
C GLU A 25 -10.01 -8.71 -9.94
N HIS A 26 -9.09 -7.78 -9.70
CA HIS A 26 -7.71 -7.80 -10.20
C HIS A 26 -6.76 -7.12 -9.22
N VAL A 27 -5.54 -7.63 -9.10
CA VAL A 27 -4.46 -6.99 -8.32
C VAL A 27 -3.17 -7.05 -9.12
N GLU A 28 -2.61 -5.87 -9.40
CA GLU A 28 -1.30 -5.71 -10.00
C GLU A 28 -0.42 -4.87 -9.06
N VAL A 29 0.76 -5.38 -8.72
CA VAL A 29 1.74 -4.64 -7.92
C VAL A 29 2.62 -3.86 -8.87
N HIS A 30 2.50 -2.53 -8.85
CA HIS A 30 3.27 -1.65 -9.73
C HIS A 30 4.74 -1.54 -9.32
N GLU A 31 5.02 -1.15 -8.06
CA GLU A 31 6.40 -1.01 -7.56
C GLU A 31 6.48 -1.30 -6.06
N VAL A 32 7.60 -1.92 -5.65
CA VAL A 32 8.07 -1.93 -4.26
C VAL A 32 9.49 -1.39 -4.26
N ARG A 33 9.70 -0.24 -3.62
CA ARG A 33 10.99 0.48 -3.65
C ARG A 33 11.40 0.94 -2.25
N GLY A 34 12.72 0.98 -2.03
CA GLY A 34 13.32 1.43 -0.77
C GLY A 34 13.35 0.37 0.33
N PHE A 35 12.98 -0.87 0.00
CA PHE A 35 13.05 -2.04 0.86
C PHE A 35 14.06 -3.04 0.31
N MET A 36 14.54 -3.95 1.16
CA MET A 36 15.36 -5.08 0.71
C MET A 36 14.52 -6.13 -0.01
N SER A 37 13.26 -6.28 0.39
CA SER A 37 12.31 -7.16 -0.26
C SER A 37 11.70 -6.51 -1.50
N GLU A 38 11.55 -7.33 -2.54
CA GLU A 38 10.90 -6.98 -3.81
C GLU A 38 9.39 -7.25 -3.80
N ASN A 39 8.80 -7.63 -2.65
CA ASN A 39 7.36 -7.88 -2.55
C ASN A 39 6.73 -7.13 -1.38
N VAL A 40 5.44 -6.82 -1.52
CA VAL A 40 4.67 -6.00 -0.57
C VAL A 40 4.73 -6.58 0.85
N MET A 41 4.60 -7.91 0.99
CA MET A 41 4.58 -8.54 2.31
C MET A 41 5.93 -8.47 3.03
N GLY A 42 7.04 -8.61 2.30
CA GLY A 42 8.38 -8.47 2.84
C GLY A 42 8.66 -7.01 3.24
N ALA A 43 8.34 -6.06 2.37
CA ALA A 43 8.44 -4.62 2.68
C ALA A 43 7.64 -4.23 3.94
N MET A 44 6.41 -4.74 4.08
CA MET A 44 5.58 -4.53 5.27
C MET A 44 6.21 -5.12 6.54
N LYS A 45 6.84 -6.29 6.45
CA LYS A 45 7.57 -6.91 7.58
C LYS A 45 8.81 -6.11 7.96
N GLU A 46 9.56 -5.61 6.98
CA GLU A 46 10.73 -4.76 7.21
C GLU A 46 10.34 -3.47 7.93
N ALA A 47 9.31 -2.77 7.44
CA ALA A 47 8.80 -1.56 8.09
C ALA A 47 8.38 -1.82 9.55
N GLN A 48 7.70 -2.94 9.80
CA GLN A 48 7.31 -3.35 11.14
C GLN A 48 8.53 -3.68 12.03
N ALA A 49 9.54 -4.36 11.50
CA ALA A 49 10.75 -4.70 12.22
C ALA A 49 11.52 -3.45 12.63
N MET A 50 11.67 -2.48 11.73
CA MET A 50 12.28 -1.19 12.00
C MET A 50 11.53 -0.43 13.11
N ALA A 51 10.20 -0.36 13.02
CA ALA A 51 9.39 0.34 14.01
C ALA A 51 9.51 -0.25 15.43
N LYS A 52 9.68 -1.58 15.56
CA LYS A 52 9.88 -2.27 16.85
C LYS A 52 11.15 -1.82 17.59
N GLY A 53 12.16 -1.31 16.87
CA GLY A 53 13.36 -0.72 17.47
C GLY A 53 13.16 0.72 17.99
N THR A 54 11.95 1.28 17.87
CA THR A 54 11.63 2.68 18.18
C THR A 54 10.39 2.79 19.06
N ARG A 55 9.99 4.02 19.41
CA ARG A 55 8.71 4.31 20.08
C ARG A 55 7.56 4.58 19.10
N CYS A 56 7.77 4.44 17.79
CA CYS A 56 6.78 4.75 16.77
C CYS A 56 5.69 3.67 16.71
N LYS A 57 4.43 4.06 16.95
CA LYS A 57 3.28 3.16 16.94
C LYS A 57 2.58 3.09 15.57
N GLN A 58 2.56 4.20 14.83
CA GLN A 58 1.94 4.32 13.50
C GLN A 58 3.02 4.67 12.48
N TYR A 59 3.79 3.66 12.11
CA TYR A 59 4.97 3.78 11.25
C TYR A 59 4.66 3.69 9.75
N LEU A 60 3.39 3.50 9.38
CA LEU A 60 2.94 3.47 7.99
C LEU A 60 2.03 4.65 7.69
N PHE A 61 2.14 5.12 6.46
CA PHE A 61 1.18 5.99 5.81
C PHE A 61 0.70 5.31 4.53
N SER A 62 -0.60 5.30 4.29
CA SER A 62 -1.20 4.71 3.10
C SER A 62 -2.22 5.67 2.50
N VAL A 63 -2.22 5.80 1.18
CA VAL A 63 -3.20 6.57 0.41
C VAL A 63 -3.86 5.67 -0.61
N SER A 64 -5.18 5.67 -0.65
CA SER A 64 -5.98 5.05 -1.70
C SER A 64 -6.48 6.13 -2.65
N LEU A 65 -6.22 5.93 -3.94
CA LEU A 65 -6.65 6.80 -5.03
C LEU A 65 -7.77 6.09 -5.78
N ASN A 66 -9.00 6.55 -5.61
CA ASN A 66 -10.17 5.96 -6.27
C ASN A 66 -10.69 6.92 -7.34
N PRO A 67 -10.58 6.57 -8.63
CA PRO A 67 -11.20 7.35 -9.69
C PRO A 67 -12.74 7.31 -9.58
N PRO A 68 -13.45 8.31 -10.16
CA PRO A 68 -14.91 8.23 -10.28
C PRO A 68 -15.34 6.96 -11.03
N GLU A 69 -16.49 6.39 -10.68
CA GLU A 69 -17.01 5.15 -11.30
C GLU A 69 -17.22 5.26 -12.81
N THR A 70 -17.48 6.46 -13.32
CA THR A 70 -17.71 6.72 -14.75
C THR A 70 -16.42 6.94 -15.55
N GLU A 71 -15.28 6.99 -14.89
CA GLU A 71 -13.99 7.33 -15.50
C GLU A 71 -13.09 6.10 -15.57
N ASN A 72 -12.48 5.86 -16.73
CA ASN A 72 -11.44 4.86 -16.89
C ASN A 72 -10.07 5.55 -16.85
N VAL A 73 -9.38 5.45 -15.72
CA VAL A 73 -8.10 6.12 -15.47
C VAL A 73 -6.97 5.11 -15.65
N ALA A 74 -6.12 5.36 -16.63
CA ALA A 74 -4.97 4.51 -16.93
C ALA A 74 -3.84 4.67 -15.91
N ILE A 75 -2.97 3.66 -15.80
CA ILE A 75 -1.91 3.60 -14.78
C ILE A 75 -0.93 4.78 -14.92
N GLU A 76 -0.67 5.21 -16.15
CA GLU A 76 0.24 6.32 -16.50
C GLU A 76 -0.16 7.64 -15.83
N VAL A 77 -1.45 7.81 -15.51
CA VAL A 77 -1.95 8.98 -14.77
C VAL A 77 -1.38 9.03 -13.35
N PHE A 78 -1.03 7.88 -12.77
CA PHE A 78 -0.50 7.77 -11.41
C PHE A 78 1.04 7.78 -11.35
N GLU A 79 1.75 7.67 -12.47
CA GLU A 79 3.22 7.60 -12.50
C GLU A 79 3.91 8.93 -12.11
N GLY A 80 3.19 10.05 -12.19
CA GLY A 80 3.69 11.38 -11.80
C GLY A 80 3.21 11.87 -10.43
N ALA A 81 2.50 11.04 -9.67
CA ALA A 81 1.87 11.40 -8.38
C ALA A 81 2.81 11.31 -7.18
#